data_AF-A0A9X7AW74-F1
#
_entry.id   AF-A0A9X7AW74-F1
#
_cell.length_a   1.000
_cell.length_b   1.000
_cell.length_c   1.000
_cell.angle_alpha   90.00
_cell.angle_beta   90.00
_cell.angle_gamma   90.00
#
_symmetry.space_group_name_H-M   'P 1'
#
loop_
_entity.id
_entity.type
_entity.pdbx_description
1 polymer ?
#
loop_
_entity_poly.entity_id
_entity_poly.type
_entity_poly.pdbx_seq_one_letter_code
_entity_poly.pdbx_strand_id
1 'polypeptide(L)' 'WANSYVKKDRPWAVLSPVANMVGILASFEAFKYMIKRENLQPILSPNLIQINLAYSNMVQVCEPENGSWDYTTL' A
#
# COMPACT_ATOMS: atom_id res chain seq x y z
N TRP A 1 11.42 -18.23 4.40
CA TRP A 1 10.78 -16.91 4.46
C TRP A 1 9.26 -17.04 4.50
N ALA A 2 8.62 -17.68 3.53
CA ALA A 2 7.16 -17.94 3.54
C ALA A 2 6.70 -18.68 4.80
N ASN A 3 7.39 -19.74 5.22
CA ASN A 3 7.09 -20.43 6.48
C ASN A 3 7.23 -19.54 7.72
N SER A 4 8.12 -18.54 7.71
CA SER A 4 8.33 -17.61 8.84
C SER A 4 7.28 -16.50 8.87
N TYR A 5 6.75 -16.11 7.70
CA TYR A 5 5.60 -15.20 7.59
C TYR A 5 4.32 -15.90 8.04
N VAL A 6 4.05 -17.12 7.55
CA VAL A 6 2.88 -17.92 7.94
C VAL A 6 2.87 -18.24 9.43
N LYS A 7 4.04 -18.53 10.02
CA LYS A 7 4.17 -18.80 11.46
C LYS A 7 4.16 -17.54 12.33
N LYS A 8 4.10 -16.33 11.76
CA LYS A 8 4.21 -15.03 12.46
C LYS A 8 5.48 -14.83 13.30
N ASP A 9 6.46 -15.72 13.22
CA ASP A 9 7.73 -15.64 13.95
C ASP A 9 8.55 -14.39 13.56
N ARG A 10 8.29 -13.83 12.37
CA ARG A 10 8.88 -12.59 11.86
C ARG A 10 7.80 -11.74 11.18
N PRO A 11 7.08 -10.87 11.91
CA PRO A 11 6.01 -10.05 11.33
C PRO A 11 6.52 -9.08 10.25
N TRP A 12 7.82 -8.76 10.28
CA TRP A 12 8.52 -7.94 9.29
C TRP A 12 8.94 -8.70 8.02
N ALA A 13 8.72 -10.02 7.94
CA ALA A 13 9.10 -10.80 6.77
C ALA A 13 8.19 -10.45 5.58
N VAL A 14 8.54 -9.38 4.86
CA VAL A 14 7.82 -8.97 3.66
C VAL A 14 8.08 -10.02 2.58
N LEU A 15 7.00 -10.55 2.02
CA LEU A 15 7.09 -11.38 0.82
C LEU A 15 7.69 -10.47 -0.28
N SER A 16 8.87 -10.82 -0.83
CA SER A 16 9.55 -10.00 -1.85
C SER A 16 8.63 -9.47 -2.97
N PRO A 17 7.63 -10.24 -3.47
CA PRO A 17 6.64 -9.71 -4.41
C PRO A 17 5.83 -8.52 -3.90
N VAL A 18 5.43 -8.53 -2.62
CA VAL A 18 4.66 -7.45 -1.99
C VAL A 18 5.49 -6.17 -1.91
N ALA A 19 6.76 -6.27 -1.49
CA ALA A 19 7.66 -5.10 -1.46
C ALA A 19 7.84 -4.48 -2.86
N ASN A 20 7.99 -5.32 -3.88
CA ASN A 20 8.14 -4.84 -5.26
C ASN A 20 6.88 -4.13 -5.76
N MET A 21 5.68 -4.66 -5.46
CA MET A 21 4.42 -4.01 -5.80
C MET A 21 4.28 -2.65 -5.12
N VAL A 22 4.62 -2.55 -3.84
CA VAL A 22 4.60 -1.28 -3.10
C VAL A 22 5.55 -0.26 -3.76
N GLY A 23 6.78 -0.66 -4.11
CA GLY A 23 7.75 0.22 -4.75
C GLY A 23 7.31 0.73 -6.13
N ILE A 24 6.68 -0.14 -6.94
CA ILE A 24 6.12 0.24 -8.24
C ILE A 24 5.00 1.26 -8.06
N LEU A 25 4.02 0.98 -7.19
CA LEU A 25 2.89 1.87 -6.96
C LEU A 25 3.34 3.23 -6.40
N ALA A 26 4.26 3.25 -5.44
CA ALA A 26 4.81 4.48 -4.90
C ALA A 26 5.51 5.32 -5.99
N SER A 27 6.26 4.66 -6.88
CA SER A 27 6.93 5.33 -8.01
C SER A 27 5.91 5.94 -8.98
N PHE A 28 4.78 5.27 -9.22
CA PHE A 28 3.69 5.83 -10.02
C PHE A 28 3.06 7.05 -9.36
N GLU A 29 2.78 7.04 -8.05
CA GLU A 29 2.23 8.22 -7.37
C GLU A 29 3.20 9.41 -7.42
N ALA A 30 4.50 9.18 -7.24
CA ALA A 30 5.52 10.21 -7.41
C ALA A 30 5.50 10.78 -8.84
N PHE A 31 5.39 9.92 -9.85
CA PHE A 31 5.30 10.35 -11.24
C PHE A 31 4.05 11.19 -11.52
N LYS A 32 2.87 10.81 -11.00
CA LYS A 32 1.64 11.60 -11.11
C LYS A 32 1.83 13.01 -10.52
N TYR A 33 2.47 13.08 -9.35
CA TYR A 33 2.79 14.35 -8.70
C TYR A 33 3.71 15.23 -9.56
N MET A 34 4.68 14.64 -10.27
CA MET A 34 5.59 15.37 -11.15
C MET A 34 4.87 15.97 -12.37
N ILE A 35 3.96 15.22 -13.00
CA ILE A 35 3.33 15.63 -14.26
C ILE A 35 2.10 16.54 -14.09
N LYS A 36 1.50 16.59 -12.88
CA LYS A 36 0.40 17.50 -12.50
C LYS A 36 -0.79 17.54 -13.48
N ARG A 37 -1.19 16.39 -14.02
CA ARG A 37 -2.37 16.31 -14.91
C ARG A 37 -3.65 16.35 -14.08
N GLU A 38 -4.62 17.18 -14.49
CA GLU A 38 -5.91 17.32 -13.79
C GLU A 38 -6.60 15.97 -13.55
N ASN A 39 -6.66 15.12 -14.59
CA ASN A 39 -7.30 13.80 -14.54
C ASN A 39 -6.41 12.69 -13.95
N LEU A 40 -5.26 13.02 -13.37
CA LEU A 40 -4.31 12.04 -12.84
C LEU A 40 -3.65 12.56 -11.55
N GLN A 41 -4.48 12.86 -10.55
CA GLN A 41 -3.99 13.27 -9.25
C GLN A 41 -3.29 12.12 -8.52
N PRO A 42 -2.19 12.40 -7.80
CA PRO A 42 -1.56 11.41 -6.95
C PRO A 42 -2.45 11.08 -5.75
N ILE A 43 -2.40 9.82 -5.31
CA ILE A 43 -3.02 9.36 -4.08
C ILE A 43 -2.01 9.62 -2.96
N LEU A 44 -2.34 10.59 -2.09
CA LEU A 44 -1.52 11.02 -0.97
C LEU A 44 -2.33 10.95 0.33
N SER A 45 -1.63 10.98 1.46
CA SER A 45 -2.25 11.09 2.78
C SER A 45 -3.31 12.20 2.81
N PRO A 46 -4.51 11.97 3.37
CA PRO A 46 -4.87 10.83 4.23
C PRO A 46 -5.25 9.54 3.51
N ASN A 47 -5.35 9.54 2.18
CA ASN A 47 -5.73 8.36 1.42
C ASN A 47 -4.55 7.42 1.23
N LEU A 48 -4.78 6.11 1.37
CA LEU A 48 -3.75 5.09 1.23
C LEU A 48 -4.10 4.11 0.12
N ILE A 49 -3.07 3.58 -0.53
CA ILE A 49 -3.22 2.44 -1.45
C ILE A 49 -3.06 1.16 -0.63
N GLN A 50 -4.12 0.38 -0.52
CA GLN A 50 -4.10 -0.93 0.11
C GLN A 50 -3.87 -2.01 -0.94
N ILE A 51 -2.97 -2.95 -0.63
CA ILE A 51 -2.74 -4.17 -1.42
C ILE A 51 -3.24 -5.37 -0.61
N ASN A 52 -4.31 -6.02 -1.07
CA ASN A 52 -4.85 -7.22 -0.47
C ASN A 52 -4.84 -8.38 -1.46
N LEU A 53 -3.83 -9.25 -1.34
CA LEU A 53 -3.63 -10.39 -2.24
C LEU A 53 -4.68 -11.50 -2.10
N ALA A 54 -5.56 -11.42 -1.09
CA ALA A 54 -6.63 -12.40 -0.91
C ALA A 54 -7.83 -12.19 -1.86
N TYR A 55 -7.92 -11.01 -2.50
CA TYR A 55 -9.03 -10.65 -3.40
C TYR A 55 -8.56 -10.54 -4.85
N SER A 56 -9.47 -10.67 -5.81
CA SER A 56 -9.15 -10.46 -7.24
C SER A 56 -8.89 -8.99 -7.55
N ASN A 57 -9.63 -8.08 -6.92
CA ASN A 57 -9.35 -6.65 -6.94
C ASN A 57 -8.34 -6.29 -5.84
N MET A 58 -7.07 -6.60 -6.09
CA MET A 58 -6.03 -6.56 -5.06
C MET A 58 -5.62 -5.15 -4.63
N VAL A 59 -5.81 -4.13 -5.47
CA VAL A 59 -5.31 -2.77 -5.23
C VAL A 59 -6.50 -1.81 -5.15
N GLN A 60 -6.62 -1.13 -4.01
CA GLN A 60 -7.71 -0.19 -3.78
C GLN A 60 -7.24 1.04 -3.02
N VAL A 61 -7.94 2.15 -3.21
CA VAL A 61 -7.75 3.37 -2.42
C VAL A 61 -8.65 3.27 -1.19
N CYS A 62 -8.06 3.47 -0.02
CA CYS A 62 -8.76 3.50 1.25
C CYS A 62 -8.68 4.89 1.86
N GLU A 63 -9.81 5.33 2.41
CA GLU A 63 -9.90 6.54 3.22
C GLU A 63 -9.96 6.12 4.70
N PRO A 64 -9.38 6.89 5.63
CA PRO A 64 -9.48 6.59 7.04
C PRO A 64 -10.91 6.82 7.56
N GLU A 65 -11.44 5.88 8.33
CA GLU A 65 -12.81 5.95 8.88
C GLU A 65 -13.06 7.21 9.73
N ASN A 66 -12.05 7.70 10.45
CA ASN A 66 -12.14 8.87 11.35
C ASN A 66 -11.28 10.06 10.89
N GLY A 67 -10.91 10.13 9.61
CA GLY A 67 -10.04 11.18 9.08
C GLY A 67 -8.55 11.04 9.41
N SER A 68 -8.17 10.06 10.24
CA SER A 68 -6.78 9.67 10.50
C SER A 68 -6.63 8.16 10.62
N TRP A 69 -5.44 7.68 10.30
CA TRP A 69 -5.05 6.28 10.51
C TRP A 69 -4.48 6.11 11.92
N ASP A 70 -5.00 5.14 12.67
CA ASP A 70 -4.42 4.74 13.94
C ASP A 70 -3.32 3.70 13.69
N TYR A 71 -2.06 4.13 13.80
CA TYR A 71 -0.89 3.28 13.63
C TYR A 71 -0.43 2.63 14.95
N THR A 72 -1.15 2.82 16.06
CA THR A 72 -0.76 2.30 17.38
C THR A 72 -1.21 0.85 17.63
N THR A 73 -2.06 0.30 16.76
CA THR A 73 -2.67 -1.04 16.91
C THR A 73 -2.10 -2.12 15.99
N LEU A 74 -0.92 -1.88 15.39
CA LEU A 74 -0.24 -2.79 14.44
C LEU A 74 0.32 -4.07 15.07
#